data_AF-A0A2X1PNL8-F1
#
_entry.id   AF-A0A2X1PNL8-F1
#
_cell.length_a   1.000
_cell.length_b   1.000
_cell.length_c   1.000
_cell.angle_alpha   90.00
_cell.angle_beta   90.00
_cell.angle_gamma   90.00
#
_symmetry.space_group_name_H-M   'P 1'
#
loop_
_entity.id
_entity.type
_entity.pdbx_description
1 polymer ?
#
loop_
_entity_poly.entity_id
_entity_poly.type
_entity_poly.pdbx_seq_one_letter_code
_entity_poly.pdbx_strand_id
1 'polypeptide(L)'
;MQSLILDSHDGNLTNSEYEFVGRQGRGKADNITLHNNYRVMKNATFTSCLHGDNAWAVDASEIRQYVKEEYAEMWHARFKIHGVPVFYTPYLQLPIGDRRRSGFIDSKRGNI
;
A
#
# COMPACT_ATOMS: atom_id res chain seq x y z
N MET A 1 8.56 3.02 -23.48
CA MET A 1 9.77 3.78 -23.14
C MET A 1 9.54 4.38 -21.77
N GLN A 2 10.06 3.74 -20.71
CA GLN A 2 9.92 4.23 -19.32
C GLN A 2 11.13 5.12 -19.03
N SER A 3 10.89 6.37 -18.66
CA SER A 3 11.95 7.36 -18.42
C SER A 3 12.18 7.48 -16.91
N LEU A 4 13.38 7.10 -16.46
CA LEU A 4 13.89 7.43 -15.13
C LEU A 4 14.81 8.65 -15.31
N ILE A 5 14.48 9.80 -14.73
CA ILE A 5 15.33 10.98 -14.76
C ILE A 5 16.33 10.82 -13.62
N LEU A 6 17.63 10.76 -13.90
CA LEU A 6 18.67 10.41 -12.92
C LEU A 6 19.31 11.63 -12.20
N ASP A 7 18.67 12.80 -12.29
CA ASP A 7 19.08 14.02 -11.56
C ASP A 7 18.06 14.46 -10.50
N SER A 8 16.78 14.06 -10.65
CA SER A 8 15.76 14.21 -9.62
C SER A 8 15.30 12.81 -9.22
N HIS A 9 14.98 12.56 -7.95
CA HIS A 9 14.43 11.26 -7.53
C HIS A 9 12.97 11.06 -8.04
N ASP A 10 12.61 11.74 -9.12
CA ASP A 10 11.31 11.66 -9.76
C ASP A 10 11.35 10.64 -10.90
N GLY A 11 10.36 9.75 -10.91
CA GLY A 11 10.23 8.71 -11.92
C GLY A 11 8.76 8.45 -12.19
N ASN A 12 8.42 8.18 -13.44
CA ASN A 12 7.07 7.76 -13.82
C ASN A 12 7.13 6.35 -14.39
N LEU A 13 6.49 5.41 -13.70
CA LEU A 13 6.35 4.03 -14.15
C LEU A 13 4.89 3.78 -14.52
N THR A 14 4.66 3.06 -15.62
CA THR A 14 3.32 2.70 -16.07
C THR A 14 3.15 1.19 -16.08
N ASN A 15 1.94 0.71 -15.75
CA ASN A 15 1.57 -0.70 -15.67
C ASN A 15 2.64 -1.54 -14.96
N SER A 16 2.98 -1.14 -13.74
CA SER A 16 4.16 -1.62 -13.02
C SER A 16 3.75 -2.46 -11.82
N GLU A 17 4.49 -3.54 -11.61
CA GLU A 17 4.44 -4.32 -10.38
C GLU A 17 5.44 -3.74 -9.39
N TYR A 18 5.06 -3.69 -8.11
CA TYR A 18 5.91 -3.19 -7.05
C TYR A 18 5.90 -4.15 -5.86
N GLU A 19 7.02 -4.19 -5.17
CA GLU A 19 7.21 -4.95 -3.93
C GLU A 19 7.91 -4.05 -2.92
N PHE A 20 7.51 -4.14 -1.65
CA PHE A 20 8.17 -3.41 -0.59
C PHE A 20 9.47 -4.10 -0.18
N VAL A 21 10.54 -3.32 -0.07
CA VAL A 21 11.86 -3.82 0.34
C VAL A 21 11.89 -3.93 1.87
N GLY A 22 12.27 -5.10 2.39
CA GLY A 22 12.44 -5.34 3.83
C GLY A 22 11.15 -5.62 4.60
N ARG A 23 10.00 -5.77 3.92
CA ARG A 23 8.71 -6.16 4.52
C ARG A 23 7.80 -6.80 3.50
N GLN A 24 6.82 -7.58 3.96
CA GLN A 24 5.81 -8.14 3.06
C GLN A 24 4.86 -7.06 2.54
N GLY A 25 4.62 -7.09 1.24
CA GLY A 25 3.71 -6.18 0.57
C GLY A 25 4.07 -6.08 -0.90
N ARG A 26 3.15 -6.49 -1.76
CA ARG A 26 3.29 -6.41 -3.21
C ARG A 26 2.00 -5.89 -3.84
N GLY A 27 2.12 -5.43 -5.07
CA GLY A 27 0.99 -4.87 -5.78
C GLY A 27 1.29 -4.53 -7.21
N LYS A 28 0.26 -4.05 -7.90
CA LYS A 28 0.32 -3.53 -9.27
C LYS A 28 -0.32 -2.16 -9.30
N ALA A 29 0.19 -1.26 -10.12
CA ALA A 29 -0.40 0.05 -10.35
C ALA A 29 -0.30 0.45 -11.82
N ASP A 30 -1.33 1.13 -12.31
CA ASP A 30 -1.36 1.64 -13.69
C ASP A 30 -0.35 2.75 -13.91
N ASN A 31 -0.18 3.60 -12.89
CA ASN A 31 0.80 4.67 -12.90
C ASN A 31 1.39 4.84 -11.50
N ILE A 32 2.72 4.88 -11.42
CA ILE A 32 3.48 5.17 -10.22
C ILE A 32 4.33 6.42 -10.52
N THR A 33 4.02 7.50 -9.83
CA THR A 33 4.86 8.69 -9.79
C THR A 33 5.67 8.66 -8.50
N LEU A 34 6.98 8.54 -8.65
CA LEU A 34 7.93 8.68 -7.55
C LEU A 34 8.27 10.16 -7.42
N HIS A 35 8.29 10.63 -6.18
CA HIS A 35 8.86 11.91 -5.80
C HIS A 35 9.85 11.70 -4.65
N ASN A 36 10.65 12.73 -4.35
CA ASN A 36 11.71 12.64 -3.35
C ASN A 36 11.23 12.19 -1.96
N ASN A 37 10.02 12.60 -1.54
CA ASN A 37 9.48 12.33 -0.19
C ASN A 37 8.19 11.50 -0.18
N TYR A 38 7.50 11.40 -1.31
CA TYR A 38 6.23 10.69 -1.41
C TYR A 38 6.10 9.98 -2.75
N ARG A 39 5.20 9.00 -2.82
CA ARG A 39 4.92 8.22 -4.02
C ARG A 39 3.42 8.22 -4.25
N VAL A 40 3.00 8.41 -5.50
CA VAL A 40 1.59 8.39 -5.88
C VAL A 40 1.38 7.21 -6.82
N MET A 41 0.47 6.32 -6.46
CA MET A 41 0.12 5.15 -7.25
C MET A 41 -1.36 5.24 -7.63
N LYS A 42 -1.66 5.22 -8.92
CA LYS A 42 -3.03 5.28 -9.46
C LYS A 42 -3.51 3.88 -9.84
N ASN A 43 -4.79 3.60 -9.55
CA ASN A 43 -5.43 2.29 -9.72
C ASN A 43 -4.54 1.16 -9.20
N ALA A 44 -4.15 1.29 -7.94
CA ALA A 44 -3.17 0.44 -7.33
C ALA A 44 -3.83 -0.67 -6.51
N THR A 45 -3.22 -1.85 -6.58
CA THR A 45 -3.56 -3.01 -5.77
C THR A 45 -2.49 -3.22 -4.72
N PHE A 46 -2.88 -3.72 -3.54
CA PHE A 46 -1.97 -4.04 -2.45
C PHE A 46 -2.36 -5.36 -1.80
N THR A 47 -1.39 -6.24 -1.55
CA THR A 47 -1.56 -7.45 -0.75
C THR A 47 -0.30 -7.72 0.05
N SER A 48 -0.44 -8.19 1.30
CA SER A 48 0.70 -8.74 2.05
C SER A 48 0.87 -10.24 1.83
N CYS A 49 0.04 -10.88 0.99
CA CYS A 49 0.16 -12.30 0.71
C CYS A 49 1.44 -12.59 -0.08
N LEU A 50 2.07 -13.72 0.26
CA LEU A 50 3.24 -14.23 -0.47
C LEU A 50 2.89 -14.54 -1.94
N HIS A 51 3.92 -14.72 -2.76
CA HIS A 51 3.73 -15.21 -4.12
C HIS A 51 3.07 -16.58 -4.12
N GLY A 52 2.00 -16.74 -4.90
CA GLY A 52 1.18 -17.95 -4.96
C GLY A 52 -0.08 -17.92 -4.08
N ASP A 53 -0.18 -16.96 -3.16
CA ASP A 53 -1.37 -16.75 -2.33
C ASP A 53 -2.01 -15.39 -2.64
N ASN A 54 -3.34 -15.40 -2.76
CA ASN A 54 -4.17 -14.22 -2.99
C ASN A 54 -5.42 -14.27 -2.10
N ALA A 55 -5.29 -14.81 -0.88
CA ALA A 55 -6.37 -14.86 0.11
C ALA A 55 -7.05 -13.49 0.31
N TRP A 56 -6.28 -12.41 0.25
CA TRP A 56 -6.81 -11.05 0.29
C TRP A 56 -6.01 -10.06 -0.56
N ALA A 57 -6.69 -8.99 -0.98
CA ALA A 57 -6.10 -7.84 -1.65
C ALA A 57 -6.90 -6.57 -1.36
N VAL A 58 -6.27 -5.41 -1.54
CA VAL A 58 -6.93 -4.11 -1.52
C VAL A 58 -6.76 -3.44 -2.87
N ASP A 59 -7.86 -2.99 -3.45
CA ASP A 59 -7.85 -2.19 -4.66
C ASP A 59 -8.21 -0.75 -4.32
N ALA A 60 -7.33 0.20 -4.63
CA ALA A 60 -7.55 1.62 -4.42
C ALA A 60 -7.40 2.39 -5.73
N SER A 61 -8.21 3.43 -5.93
CA SER A 61 -8.06 4.30 -7.10
C SER A 61 -6.81 5.15 -7.01
N GLU A 62 -6.39 5.47 -5.79
CA GLU A 62 -5.18 6.22 -5.51
C GLU A 62 -4.59 5.74 -4.19
N ILE A 63 -3.27 5.56 -4.16
CA ILE A 63 -2.49 5.35 -2.95
C ILE A 63 -1.39 6.40 -2.92
N ARG A 64 -1.31 7.18 -1.84
CA ARG A 64 -0.20 8.09 -1.57
C ARG A 64 0.63 7.55 -0.43
N GLN A 65 1.90 7.31 -0.69
CA GLN A 65 2.84 6.81 0.29
C GLN A 65 3.77 7.94 0.70
N TYR A 66 3.72 8.36 1.96
CA TYR A 66 4.61 9.36 2.54
C TYR A 66 5.76 8.64 3.24
N VAL A 67 6.91 8.56 2.58
CA VAL A 67 8.04 7.74 3.04
C VAL A 67 8.70 8.37 4.26
N LYS A 68 8.85 9.70 4.26
CA LYS A 68 9.49 10.44 5.36
C LYS A 68 8.61 10.46 6.62
N GLU A 69 7.30 10.60 6.45
CA GLU A 69 6.33 10.66 7.54
C GLU A 69 5.78 9.28 7.95
N GLU A 70 6.16 8.24 7.20
CA GLU A 70 5.84 6.85 7.46
C GLU A 70 4.34 6.51 7.53
N TYR A 71 3.52 7.12 6.69
CA TYR A 71 2.12 6.75 6.51
C TYR A 71 1.72 6.62 5.04
N ALA A 72 0.65 5.88 4.79
CA ALA A 72 0.03 5.74 3.49
C ALA A 72 -1.44 6.14 3.56
N GLU A 73 -1.92 6.80 2.53
CA GLU A 73 -3.32 7.15 2.33
C GLU A 73 -3.84 6.40 1.12
N MET A 74 -5.06 5.89 1.22
CA MET A 74 -5.72 5.11 0.17
C MET A 74 -7.12 5.67 -0.05
N TRP A 75 -7.44 6.00 -1.31
CA TRP A 75 -8.76 6.50 -1.70
C TRP A 75 -9.54 5.42 -2.45
N HIS A 76 -10.86 5.39 -2.18
CA HIS A 76 -11.79 4.41 -2.75
C HIS A 76 -11.27 2.97 -2.61
N ALA A 77 -10.74 2.64 -1.43
CA ALA A 77 -10.15 1.35 -1.16
C ALA A 77 -11.24 0.29 -1.02
N ARG A 78 -11.06 -0.83 -1.73
CA ARG A 78 -11.94 -1.99 -1.74
C ARG A 78 -11.15 -3.18 -1.24
N PHE A 79 -11.48 -3.68 -0.06
CA PHE A 79 -10.89 -4.89 0.47
C PHE A 79 -11.59 -6.11 -0.16
N LYS A 80 -10.79 -7.01 -0.71
CA LYS A 80 -11.21 -8.23 -1.38
C LYS A 80 -10.68 -9.44 -0.65
N ILE A 81 -11.53 -10.45 -0.49
CA ILE A 81 -11.14 -11.79 -0.02
C ILE A 81 -11.36 -12.76 -1.17
N HIS A 82 -10.33 -13.52 -1.56
CA HIS A 82 -10.37 -14.40 -2.73
C HIS A 82 -10.94 -13.73 -4.00
N GLY A 83 -10.64 -12.45 -4.19
CA GLY A 83 -11.11 -11.64 -5.33
C GLY A 83 -12.51 -11.03 -5.18
N VAL A 84 -13.28 -11.39 -4.15
CA VAL A 84 -14.62 -10.84 -3.89
C VAL A 84 -14.54 -9.61 -2.99
N PRO A 85 -15.07 -8.44 -3.39
CA PRO A 85 -15.07 -7.24 -2.54
C PRO A 85 -16.02 -7.42 -1.36
N VAL A 86 -15.51 -7.30 -0.14
CA VAL A 86 -16.30 -7.46 1.10
C VAL A 86 -16.46 -6.13 1.85
N PHE A 87 -15.56 -5.19 1.64
CA PHE A 87 -15.59 -3.90 2.33
C PHE A 87 -15.07 -2.78 1.44
N TYR A 88 -15.72 -1.62 1.51
CA TYR A 88 -15.35 -0.41 0.81
C TYR A 88 -15.16 0.72 1.81
N THR A 89 -14.11 1.52 1.60
CA THR A 89 -13.90 2.78 2.31
C THR A 89 -13.50 3.89 1.33
N PRO A 90 -14.11 5.08 1.43
CA PRO A 90 -13.74 6.21 0.57
C PRO A 90 -12.34 6.73 0.88
N TYR A 91 -11.88 6.60 2.14
CA TYR A 91 -10.57 7.06 2.59
C TYR A 91 -10.07 6.16 3.73
N LEU A 92 -8.82 5.71 3.63
CA LEU A 92 -8.14 4.93 4.65
C LEU A 92 -6.72 5.43 4.80
N GLN A 93 -6.30 5.67 6.04
CA GLN A 93 -4.93 6.02 6.38
C GLN A 93 -4.31 4.88 7.19
N LEU A 94 -3.16 4.38 6.73
CA LEU A 94 -2.43 3.30 7.39
C LEU A 94 -1.01 3.76 7.73
N PRO A 95 -0.53 3.52 8.96
CA PRO A 95 0.88 3.69 9.25
C PRO A 95 1.69 2.63 8.50
N ILE A 96 2.79 3.05 7.87
CA ILE A 96 3.75 2.16 7.20
C ILE A 96 5.11 2.15 7.93
N GLY A 97 5.31 2.95 8.97
CA GLY A 97 6.55 2.94 9.76
C GLY A 97 6.56 1.91 10.88
N ASP A 98 7.75 1.67 11.42
CA ASP A 98 7.93 0.93 12.69
C ASP A 98 7.49 1.75 13.91
N ARG A 99 7.10 3.02 13.71
CA ARG A 99 6.28 3.78 14.66
C ARG A 99 4.88 3.17 14.75
N ARG A 100 4.79 1.98 15.36
CA ARG A 100 3.59 1.49 16.01
C ARG A 100 3.09 2.61 16.92
N ARG A 101 1.99 3.26 16.55
CA ARG A 101 1.05 3.71 17.58
C ARG A 101 0.37 2.44 18.08
N SER A 102 1.06 1.70 18.96
CA SER A 102 0.48 0.62 19.73
C SER A 102 -0.51 1.24 20.71
N GLY A 103 -1.66 1.64 20.16
CA GLY A 103 -2.81 2.11 20.89
C GLY A 103 -3.98 1.23 20.51
N PHE A 104 -3.90 -0.08 20.80
CA PHE A 104 -5.09 -0.88 21.07
C PHE A 104 -4.71 -2.14 21.87
N ILE A 105 -4.85 -1.99 23.20
CA ILE A 105 -5.24 -2.94 24.25
C ILE A 105 -4.77 -4.39 24.04
N ASP A 106 -3.71 -4.78 24.77
CA ASP A 106 -3.59 -6.13 25.28
C ASP A 106 -4.82 -6.42 26.15
N SER A 107 -5.87 -6.97 25.54
CA SER A 107 -6.87 -7.70 26.30
C SER A 107 -6.18 -8.96 26.79
N LYS A 108 -5.55 -8.86 27.97
CA LYS A 108 -5.26 -10.00 28.81
C LYS A 108 -6.58 -10.74 28.98
N ARG A 109 -6.77 -11.74 28.14
CA ARG A 109 -7.80 -12.76 28.26
C ARG A 109 -7.61 -13.41 29.63
N GLY A 110 -8.40 -12.96 30.60
CA GLY A 110 -8.65 -13.72 31.82
C GLY A 110 -9.44 -14.98 31.46
N ASN A 111 -8.94 -16.14 31.90
CA ASN A 111 -9.55 -17.48 32.00
C ASN A 111 -8.39 -18.50 32.00
N ILE A 112 -8.22 -19.46 32.91
CA ILE A 112 -8.97 -19.98 34.07
C ILE A 112 -7.91 -20.43 35.08
#